data_AF-A0A6C0BYJ1-F1
#
_entry.id   AF-A0A6C0BYJ1-F1
#
_cell.length_a   1.000
_cell.length_b   1.000
_cell.length_c   1.000
_cell.angle_alpha   90.00
_cell.angle_beta   90.00
_cell.angle_gamma   90.00
#
_symmetry.space_group_name_H-M   'P 1'
#
loop_
_entity.id
_entity.type
_entity.pdbx_description
1 polymer ?
#
loop_
_entity_poly.entity_id
_entity_poly.type
_entity_poly.pdbx_seq_one_letter_code
_entity_poly.pdbx_strand_id
1 'polypeptide(L)'
;MSDNLMLELNKQWEIDNYKKVLNDRKQIKIGKEKSIKVNSNLKEYTMNEEKSFVNRIYLNEEFTEKKELEKSLKKKLNSYKTQDIKKERYDQELFIKYNSLVEKLVLSKLKCYYCNTNMKLFYNKKREPTQWTLERINNKEGHTKFNTVCACLKCNLERRTKNSKKFLFTKKMNLIKKL
;
A
#
# COMPACT_ATOMS: atom_id res chain seq x y z
N MET A 1 0.06 -9.37 54.52
CA MET A 1 -1.11 -9.52 53.62
C MET A 1 -1.07 -8.46 52.52
N SER A 2 -0.02 -8.44 51.69
CA SER A 2 0.18 -7.39 50.66
C SER A 2 0.57 -7.96 49.30
N ASP A 3 1.36 -9.03 49.25
CA ASP A 3 1.98 -9.45 47.99
C ASP A 3 1.06 -10.30 47.13
N ASN A 4 0.19 -11.12 47.76
CA ASN A 4 -0.77 -11.95 47.04
C ASN A 4 -1.90 -11.12 46.40
N LEU A 5 -2.33 -10.05 47.08
CA LEU A 5 -3.33 -9.11 46.57
C LEU A 5 -2.77 -8.29 45.39
N MET A 6 -1.51 -7.88 45.47
CA MET A 6 -0.82 -7.19 44.36
C MET A 6 -0.62 -8.11 43.15
N LEU A 7 -0.36 -9.41 43.37
CA LEU A 7 -0.26 -10.40 42.31
C LEU A 7 -1.62 -10.65 41.62
N GLU A 8 -2.70 -10.70 42.39
CA GLU A 8 -4.06 -10.83 41.87
C GLU A 8 -4.50 -9.59 41.08
N LEU A 9 -4.19 -8.39 41.57
CA LEU A 9 -4.47 -7.13 40.87
C LEU A 9 -3.70 -7.01 39.55
N ASN A 10 -2.44 -7.43 39.51
CA ASN A 10 -1.64 -7.45 38.27
C ASN A 10 -2.17 -8.48 37.26
N LYS A 11 -2.55 -9.68 37.71
CA LYS A 11 -3.18 -10.69 36.85
C LYS A 11 -4.52 -10.19 36.28
N GLN A 12 -5.32 -9.53 37.10
CA GLN A 12 -6.59 -8.96 36.66
C GLN A 12 -6.37 -7.85 35.62
N TRP A 13 -5.39 -6.97 35.85
CA TRP A 13 -5.01 -5.94 34.88
C TRP A 13 -4.53 -6.52 33.55
N GLU A 14 -3.70 -7.57 33.56
CA GLU A 14 -3.25 -8.26 32.34
C GLU A 14 -4.40 -8.90 31.57
N ILE A 15 -5.34 -9.56 32.28
CA ILE A 15 -6.54 -10.17 31.68
C ILE A 15 -7.41 -9.09 31.03
N ASP A 16 -7.61 -7.96 31.70
CA ASP A 16 -8.44 -6.87 31.19
C ASP A 16 -7.79 -6.17 30.00
N ASN A 17 -6.47 -6.03 30.00
CA ASN A 17 -5.71 -5.50 28.86
C ASN A 17 -5.76 -6.47 27.66
N TYR A 18 -5.67 -7.78 27.91
CA TYR A 18 -5.78 -8.80 26.86
C TYR A 18 -7.19 -8.84 26.25
N LYS A 19 -8.25 -8.74 27.08
CA LYS A 19 -9.64 -8.62 26.62
C LYS A 19 -9.87 -7.35 25.79
N LYS A 20 -9.24 -6.22 26.17
CA LYS A 20 -9.28 -4.96 25.41
C LYS A 20 -8.63 -5.10 24.03
N VAL A 21 -7.44 -5.72 23.96
CA VAL A 21 -6.75 -6.01 22.68
C VAL A 21 -7.56 -6.96 21.79
N LEU A 22 -8.26 -7.95 22.37
CA LEU A 22 -9.15 -8.85 21.62
C LEU A 22 -10.41 -8.14 21.11
N ASN A 23 -10.97 -7.21 21.88
CA ASN A 23 -12.11 -6.39 21.43
C ASN A 23 -11.71 -5.40 20.32
N ASP A 24 -10.50 -4.84 20.38
CA ASP A 24 -9.96 -3.99 19.30
C ASP A 24 -9.72 -4.79 18.00
N ARG A 25 -9.38 -6.09 18.10
CA ARG A 25 -9.29 -6.98 16.93
C ARG A 25 -10.66 -7.35 16.34
N LYS A 26 -11.72 -7.41 17.16
CA LYS A 26 -13.11 -7.68 16.72
C LYS A 26 -13.77 -6.48 16.02
N GLN A 27 -13.20 -5.28 16.06
CA GLN A 27 -13.69 -4.10 15.34
C GLN A 27 -13.02 -3.84 13.97
N ILE A 28 -12.51 -4.87 13.29
CA ILE A 28 -12.44 -4.80 11.83
C ILE A 28 -13.88 -4.93 11.33
N LYS A 29 -14.57 -3.78 11.19
CA LYS A 29 -15.74 -3.70 10.34
C LYS A 29 -15.28 -4.10 8.94
N ILE A 30 -15.49 -5.37 8.57
CA ILE A 30 -15.60 -5.79 7.18
C ILE A 30 -16.80 -5.00 6.67
N GLY A 31 -16.53 -3.79 6.17
CA GLY A 31 -17.56 -3.00 5.51
C GLY A 31 -18.15 -3.91 4.45
N LYS A 32 -19.47 -4.14 4.52
CA LYS A 32 -20.24 -4.90 3.54
C LYS A 32 -19.68 -4.59 2.16
N GLU A 33 -19.29 -5.62 1.42
CA GLU A 33 -18.93 -5.45 0.02
C GLU A 33 -20.10 -4.75 -0.65
N LYS A 34 -19.93 -3.45 -0.94
CA LYS A 34 -20.77 -2.83 -1.95
C LYS A 34 -20.40 -3.56 -3.22
N SER A 35 -21.30 -4.42 -3.68
CA SER A 35 -21.28 -4.99 -5.02
C SER A 35 -21.25 -3.82 -5.99
N ILE A 36 -20.05 -3.42 -6.39
CA ILE A 36 -19.85 -2.52 -7.51
C ILE A 36 -20.36 -3.33 -8.70
N LYS A 37 -21.34 -2.78 -9.44
CA LYS A 37 -21.77 -3.33 -10.73
C LYS A 37 -20.50 -3.67 -11.51
N VAL A 38 -20.25 -4.97 -11.70
CA VAL A 38 -19.11 -5.44 -12.49
C VAL A 38 -19.39 -4.94 -13.89
N ASN A 39 -18.65 -3.92 -14.32
CA ASN A 39 -18.64 -3.56 -15.72
C ASN A 39 -17.89 -4.69 -16.41
N SER A 40 -18.62 -5.60 -17.06
CA SER A 40 -18.13 -6.86 -17.62
C SER A 40 -17.15 -6.70 -18.77
N ASN A 41 -16.82 -5.47 -19.16
CA ASN A 41 -16.06 -5.16 -20.38
C ASN A 41 -14.67 -4.55 -20.10
N LEU A 42 -14.07 -4.80 -18.94
CA LEU A 42 -12.71 -4.34 -18.68
C LEU A 42 -11.70 -5.25 -19.36
N LYS A 43 -11.01 -4.68 -20.35
CA LYS A 43 -9.90 -5.27 -21.08
C LYS A 43 -8.80 -5.64 -20.09
N GLU A 44 -8.50 -6.93 -19.95
CA GLU A 44 -7.40 -7.40 -19.12
C GLU A 44 -6.10 -7.26 -19.91
N TYR A 45 -5.10 -6.60 -19.31
CA TYR A 45 -3.79 -6.42 -19.91
C TYR A 45 -2.78 -7.37 -19.29
N THR A 46 -1.91 -7.90 -20.13
CA THR A 46 -0.74 -8.63 -19.70
C THR A 46 0.23 -7.71 -18.96
N MET A 47 1.12 -8.30 -18.16
CA MET A 47 2.14 -7.55 -17.43
C MET A 47 3.12 -6.81 -18.35
N ASN A 48 3.33 -7.29 -19.59
CA ASN A 48 4.21 -6.63 -20.56
C ASN A 48 3.53 -5.42 -21.19
N GLU A 49 2.23 -5.51 -21.49
CA GLU A 49 1.43 -4.37 -21.96
C GLU A 49 1.39 -3.27 -20.91
N GLU A 50 1.11 -3.58 -19.65
CA GLU A 50 1.07 -2.57 -18.58
C GLU A 50 2.43 -1.88 -18.38
N LYS A 51 3.55 -2.63 -18.47
CA LYS A 51 4.90 -2.05 -18.45
C LYS A 51 5.13 -1.12 -19.64
N SER A 52 4.71 -1.55 -20.83
CA SER A 52 4.78 -0.73 -22.04
C SER A 52 4.01 0.58 -21.84
N PHE A 53 2.79 0.54 -21.31
CA PHE A 53 1.99 1.74 -21.08
C PHE A 53 2.68 2.77 -20.18
N VAL A 54 3.35 2.35 -19.09
CA VAL A 54 4.08 3.30 -18.23
C VAL A 54 5.26 3.94 -18.97
N ASN A 55 6.02 3.13 -19.71
CA ASN A 55 7.14 3.65 -20.51
C ASN A 55 6.65 4.66 -21.54
N ARG A 56 5.53 4.37 -22.22
CA ARG A 56 4.91 5.26 -23.20
C ARG A 56 4.40 6.55 -22.56
N ILE A 57 3.79 6.51 -21.36
CA ILE A 57 3.44 7.73 -20.61
C ILE A 57 4.71 8.54 -20.31
N TYR A 58 5.78 7.89 -19.85
CA TYR A 58 7.03 8.57 -19.51
C TYR A 58 7.67 9.26 -20.73
N LEU A 59 7.61 8.63 -21.90
CA LEU A 59 8.07 9.16 -23.19
C LEU A 59 7.05 10.12 -23.84
N ASN A 60 5.92 10.39 -23.18
CA ASN A 60 4.81 11.18 -23.70
C ASN A 60 4.24 10.69 -25.05
N GLU A 61 4.28 9.39 -25.29
CA GLU A 61 3.69 8.77 -26.48
C GLU A 61 2.16 8.62 -26.34
N GLU A 62 1.46 8.65 -27.47
CA GLU A 62 0.01 8.42 -27.53
C GLU A 62 -0.33 6.93 -27.64
N PHE A 63 -1.39 6.49 -26.95
CA PHE A 63 -1.93 5.14 -27.02
C PHE A 63 -3.38 5.09 -26.53
N THR A 64 -4.13 4.06 -26.95
CA THR A 64 -5.57 3.93 -26.71
C THR A 64 -5.94 4.10 -25.23
N GLU A 65 -5.19 3.49 -24.32
CA GLU A 65 -5.47 3.47 -22.90
C GLU A 65 -4.90 4.68 -22.11
N LYS A 66 -4.16 5.58 -22.77
CA LYS A 66 -3.41 6.67 -22.10
C LYS A 66 -4.30 7.49 -21.16
N LYS A 67 -5.40 8.00 -21.71
CA LYS A 67 -6.34 8.88 -20.97
C LYS A 67 -6.93 8.19 -19.74
N GLU A 68 -7.27 6.91 -19.84
CA GLU A 68 -7.82 6.15 -18.71
C GLU A 68 -6.74 5.91 -17.65
N LEU A 69 -5.54 5.49 -18.07
CA LEU A 69 -4.42 5.24 -17.18
C LEU A 69 -4.04 6.52 -16.42
N GLU A 70 -3.84 7.64 -17.12
CA GLU A 70 -3.50 8.91 -16.47
C GLU A 70 -4.55 9.33 -15.46
N LYS A 71 -5.84 9.21 -15.80
CA LYS A 71 -6.95 9.53 -14.91
C LYS A 71 -6.90 8.67 -13.64
N SER A 72 -6.63 7.37 -13.77
CA SER A 72 -6.53 6.47 -12.63
C SER A 72 -5.32 6.79 -11.73
N LEU A 73 -4.17 7.10 -12.34
CA LEU A 73 -2.95 7.49 -11.64
C LEU A 73 -3.15 8.81 -10.86
N LYS A 74 -3.65 9.84 -11.52
CA LYS A 74 -3.95 11.16 -10.93
C LYS A 74 -4.96 11.03 -9.78
N LYS A 75 -6.00 10.22 -9.95
CA LYS A 75 -6.98 9.93 -8.89
C LYS A 75 -6.33 9.29 -7.66
N LYS A 76 -5.44 8.31 -7.86
CA LYS A 76 -4.74 7.66 -6.73
C LYS A 76 -3.75 8.61 -6.05
N LEU A 77 -3.02 9.41 -6.83
CA LEU A 77 -2.12 10.46 -6.30
C LEU A 77 -2.88 11.46 -5.41
N ASN A 78 -4.04 11.94 -5.87
CA ASN A 78 -4.89 12.83 -5.08
C ASN A 78 -5.41 12.16 -3.80
N SER A 79 -5.69 10.86 -3.83
CA SER A 79 -6.06 10.13 -2.61
C SER A 79 -4.94 10.14 -1.57
N TYR A 80 -3.68 10.01 -1.98
CA TYR A 80 -2.53 10.12 -1.08
C TYR A 80 -2.37 11.54 -0.53
N LYS A 81 -2.55 12.57 -1.35
CA LYS A 81 -2.60 13.97 -0.90
C LYS A 81 -3.65 14.18 0.19
N THR A 82 -4.89 13.74 -0.04
CA THR A 82 -5.96 13.84 0.96
C THR A 82 -5.61 13.09 2.25
N GLN A 83 -4.96 11.93 2.18
CA GLN A 83 -4.53 11.19 3.36
C GLN A 83 -3.48 11.96 4.17
N ASP A 84 -2.53 12.60 3.50
CA ASP A 84 -1.47 13.35 4.17
C ASP A 84 -2.02 14.64 4.79
N ILE A 85 -2.93 15.35 4.12
CA ILE A 85 -3.63 16.52 4.69
C ILE A 85 -4.37 16.12 5.97
N LYS A 86 -5.17 15.05 5.92
CA LYS A 86 -5.94 14.55 7.08
C LYS A 86 -5.08 14.09 8.25
N LYS A 87 -3.80 13.82 8.02
CA LYS A 87 -2.86 13.34 9.03
C LYS A 87 -1.75 14.34 9.34
N GLU A 88 -1.91 15.59 8.88
CA GLU A 88 -0.97 16.70 9.11
C GLU A 88 0.46 16.37 8.63
N ARG A 89 0.56 15.78 7.44
CA ARG A 89 1.82 15.36 6.78
C ARG A 89 2.00 15.92 5.38
N TYR A 90 1.03 16.71 4.91
CA TYR A 90 1.09 17.28 3.58
C TYR A 90 1.97 18.52 3.59
N ASP A 91 2.95 18.51 2.71
CA ASP A 91 3.81 19.64 2.39
C ASP A 91 3.70 19.86 0.88
N GLN A 92 3.29 21.06 0.45
CA GLN A 92 3.04 21.35 -0.96
C GLN A 92 4.30 21.31 -1.82
N GLU A 93 5.44 21.72 -1.26
CA GLU A 93 6.72 21.79 -1.98
C GLU A 93 7.34 20.41 -2.11
N LEU A 94 7.18 19.58 -1.09
CA LEU A 94 7.75 18.23 -1.03
C LEU A 94 6.84 17.14 -1.61
N PHE A 95 5.52 17.38 -1.71
CA PHE A 95 4.58 16.38 -2.20
C PHE A 95 4.94 15.92 -3.61
N ILE A 96 4.94 14.61 -3.82
CA ILE A 96 5.32 14.01 -5.10
C ILE A 96 4.42 14.49 -6.25
N LYS A 97 5.06 15.01 -7.31
CA LYS A 97 4.39 15.44 -8.54
C LYS A 97 4.11 14.27 -9.46
N TYR A 98 3.18 14.45 -10.40
CA TYR A 98 2.74 13.42 -11.35
C TYR A 98 3.92 12.82 -12.14
N ASN A 99 4.81 13.64 -12.69
CA ASN A 99 5.95 13.15 -13.47
C ASN A 99 6.89 12.27 -12.62
N SER A 100 7.14 12.66 -11.36
CA SER A 100 7.94 11.86 -10.42
C SER A 100 7.26 10.54 -10.03
N LEU A 101 5.93 10.50 -10.01
CA LEU A 101 5.18 9.26 -9.82
C LEU A 101 5.37 8.32 -11.03
N VAL A 102 5.23 8.83 -12.25
CA VAL A 102 5.44 8.05 -13.48
C VAL A 102 6.88 7.53 -13.53
N GLU A 103 7.87 8.38 -13.26
CA GLU A 103 9.29 8.01 -13.14
C GLU A 103 9.49 6.84 -12.17
N LYS A 104 8.86 6.89 -10.98
CA LYS A 104 8.92 5.79 -10.01
C LYS A 104 8.31 4.49 -10.53
N LEU A 105 7.18 4.57 -11.24
CA LEU A 105 6.55 3.38 -11.83
C LEU A 105 7.46 2.73 -12.88
N VAL A 106 8.10 3.52 -13.75
CA VAL A 106 9.11 3.05 -14.72
C VAL A 106 10.30 2.43 -14.02
N LEU A 107 10.93 3.14 -13.09
CA LEU A 107 12.13 2.69 -12.36
C LEU A 107 11.86 1.40 -11.56
N SER A 108 10.65 1.24 -11.01
CA SER A 108 10.25 0.02 -10.32
C SER A 108 10.05 -1.18 -11.26
N LYS A 109 9.97 -0.95 -12.58
CA LYS A 109 9.59 -1.95 -13.60
C LYS A 109 8.25 -2.63 -13.28
N LEU A 110 7.34 -1.88 -12.65
CA LEU A 110 6.11 -2.38 -12.04
C LEU A 110 6.33 -3.57 -11.10
N LYS A 111 7.44 -3.65 -10.38
CA LYS A 111 7.66 -4.64 -9.33
C LYS A 111 7.50 -4.01 -7.95
N CYS A 112 6.84 -4.73 -7.06
CA CYS A 112 6.70 -4.32 -5.67
C CYS A 112 8.08 -4.24 -5.01
N TYR A 113 8.37 -3.11 -4.36
CA TYR A 113 9.62 -2.90 -3.61
C TYR A 113 9.92 -4.01 -2.58
N TYR A 114 8.89 -4.55 -1.92
CA TYR A 114 9.04 -5.52 -0.83
C TYR A 114 9.11 -6.97 -1.32
N CYS A 115 8.13 -7.42 -2.11
CA CYS A 115 8.01 -8.83 -2.49
C CYS A 115 8.38 -9.13 -3.95
N ASN A 116 8.80 -8.12 -4.73
CA ASN A 116 9.20 -8.24 -6.14
C ASN A 116 8.13 -8.77 -7.10
N THR A 117 6.90 -9.01 -6.63
CA THR A 117 5.75 -9.39 -7.48
C THR A 117 5.41 -8.25 -8.43
N ASN A 118 4.99 -8.61 -9.65
CA ASN A 118 4.47 -7.64 -10.62
C ASN A 118 3.21 -6.97 -10.07
N MET A 119 3.12 -5.66 -10.25
CA MET A 119 1.99 -4.84 -9.82
C MET A 119 1.06 -4.57 -10.99
N LYS A 120 -0.25 -4.58 -10.74
CA LYS A 120 -1.28 -4.23 -11.72
C LYS A 120 -1.60 -2.74 -11.72
N LEU A 121 -1.74 -2.14 -12.90
CA LEU A 121 -2.23 -0.77 -13.09
C LEU A 121 -3.73 -0.74 -13.31
N PHE A 122 -4.25 -1.67 -14.10
CA PHE A 122 -5.67 -1.87 -14.36
C PHE A 122 -6.19 -3.02 -13.48
N TYR A 123 -7.22 -2.73 -12.70
CA TYR A 123 -7.80 -3.70 -11.77
C TYR A 123 -9.23 -3.31 -11.38
N ASN A 124 -10.10 -4.31 -11.24
CA ASN A 124 -11.54 -4.09 -11.04
C ASN A 124 -11.91 -4.13 -9.56
N LYS A 125 -11.18 -4.94 -8.79
CA LYS A 125 -11.42 -5.12 -7.35
C LYS A 125 -10.68 -4.02 -6.59
N LYS A 126 -11.42 -3.26 -5.77
CA LYS A 126 -10.84 -2.23 -4.88
C LYS A 126 -9.69 -2.76 -4.02
N ARG A 127 -9.74 -4.04 -3.65
CA ARG A 127 -8.73 -4.75 -2.84
C ARG A 127 -7.92 -5.77 -3.64
N GLU A 128 -7.74 -5.58 -4.95
CA GLU A 128 -6.81 -6.39 -5.76
C GLU A 128 -5.43 -6.40 -5.08
N PRO A 129 -4.94 -7.56 -4.57
CA PRO A 129 -3.70 -7.63 -3.79
C PRO A 129 -2.46 -7.13 -4.54
N THR A 130 -2.43 -7.33 -5.85
CA THR A 130 -1.29 -6.95 -6.71
C THR A 130 -1.39 -5.54 -7.27
N GLN A 131 -2.47 -4.79 -7.02
CA GLN A 131 -2.55 -3.42 -7.51
C GLN A 131 -1.38 -2.58 -6.97
N TRP A 132 -0.85 -1.68 -7.81
CA TRP A 132 0.21 -0.77 -7.39
C TRP A 132 -0.27 0.17 -6.29
N THR A 133 0.62 0.57 -5.39
CA THR A 133 0.38 1.64 -4.42
C THR A 133 1.63 2.48 -4.28
N LEU A 134 1.48 3.75 -3.90
CA LEU A 134 2.58 4.58 -3.46
C LEU A 134 2.66 4.52 -1.94
N GLU A 135 3.71 3.92 -1.41
CA GLU A 135 3.83 3.61 0.01
C GLU A 135 4.94 4.43 0.66
N ARG A 136 4.62 5.04 1.81
CA ARG A 136 5.58 5.79 2.63
C ARG A 136 6.64 4.87 3.23
N ILE A 137 7.90 5.30 3.18
CA ILE A 137 9.02 4.62 3.86
C ILE A 137 8.96 4.94 5.36
N ASN A 138 8.91 6.24 5.68
CA ASN A 138 8.64 6.78 7.01
C ASN A 138 7.17 7.20 7.12
N ASN A 139 6.41 6.54 7.99
CA ASN A 139 4.98 6.81 8.18
C ASN A 139 4.68 8.12 8.94
N LYS A 140 5.71 8.78 9.49
CA LYS A 140 5.60 10.10 10.12
C LYS A 140 5.68 11.25 9.12
N GLU A 141 6.15 11.00 7.90
CA GLU A 141 6.29 12.00 6.83
C GLU A 141 5.22 11.80 5.74
N GLY A 142 5.02 12.79 4.87
CA GLY A 142 4.09 12.72 3.73
C GLY A 142 4.62 11.91 2.54
N HIS A 143 3.81 11.82 1.47
CA HIS A 143 4.22 11.19 0.22
C HIS A 143 5.09 12.15 -0.62
N THR A 144 6.39 12.10 -0.39
CA THR A 144 7.39 12.87 -1.16
C THR A 144 8.11 12.00 -2.19
N LYS A 145 8.88 12.61 -3.11
CA LYS A 145 9.73 11.86 -4.05
C LYS A 145 10.72 10.93 -3.31
N PHE A 146 11.19 11.31 -2.13
CA PHE A 146 12.22 10.57 -1.40
C PHE A 146 11.67 9.65 -0.31
N ASN A 147 10.49 9.96 0.24
CA ASN A 147 9.84 9.16 1.29
C ASN A 147 8.86 8.11 0.73
N THR A 148 8.90 7.78 -0.57
CA THR A 148 7.95 6.82 -1.15
C THR A 148 8.58 5.77 -2.07
N VAL A 149 7.98 4.58 -2.05
CA VAL A 149 8.27 3.45 -2.93
C VAL A 149 6.99 2.92 -3.57
N CYS A 150 7.09 2.28 -4.75
CA CYS A 150 5.98 1.54 -5.33
C CYS A 150 5.89 0.14 -4.70
N ALA A 151 4.72 -0.20 -4.16
CA ALA A 151 4.48 -1.49 -3.53
C ALA A 151 3.11 -2.05 -3.90
N CYS A 152 2.96 -3.38 -3.95
CA CYS A 152 1.63 -3.98 -4.10
C CYS A 152 0.78 -3.71 -2.86
N LEU A 153 -0.55 -3.65 -3.04
CA LEU A 153 -1.47 -3.40 -1.94
C LEU A 153 -1.31 -4.42 -0.80
N LYS A 154 -1.05 -5.69 -1.11
CA LYS A 154 -0.81 -6.73 -0.10
C LYS A 154 0.31 -6.34 0.85
N CYS A 155 1.48 -5.98 0.31
CA CYS A 155 2.63 -5.59 1.14
C CYS A 155 2.35 -4.32 1.94
N ASN A 156 1.68 -3.33 1.35
CA ASN A 156 1.33 -2.09 2.03
C ASN A 156 0.43 -2.34 3.25
N LEU A 157 -0.60 -3.19 3.09
CA LEU A 157 -1.50 -3.58 4.18
C LEU A 157 -0.86 -4.48 5.23
N GLU A 158 0.17 -5.25 4.88
CA GLU A 158 0.91 -6.12 5.81
C GLU A 158 2.01 -5.39 6.58
N ARG A 159 2.68 -4.43 5.93
CA ARG A 159 3.68 -3.58 6.57
C ARG A 159 3.01 -2.65 7.59
N ARG A 160 1.96 -1.94 7.18
CA ARG A 160 1.26 -0.94 8.02
C ARG A 160 2.24 0.08 8.59
N THR A 161 2.52 -0.02 9.90
CA THR A 161 3.41 0.85 10.66
C THR A 161 4.79 0.25 10.88
N LYS A 162 5.04 -1.00 10.46
CA LYS A 162 6.34 -1.65 10.59
C LYS A 162 7.41 -0.87 9.84
N ASN A 163 8.62 -0.91 10.39
CA ASN A 163 9.79 -0.31 9.74
C ASN A 163 9.99 -0.91 8.33
N SER A 164 10.10 -0.03 7.34
CA SER A 164 10.20 -0.42 5.93
C SER A 164 11.40 -1.33 5.66
N LYS A 165 12.58 -1.05 6.23
CA LYS A 165 13.78 -1.87 6.04
C LYS A 165 13.64 -3.25 6.68
N LYS A 166 13.13 -3.34 7.92
CA LYS A 166 12.89 -4.64 8.57
C LYS A 166 11.86 -5.48 7.80
N PHE A 167 10.79 -4.86 7.31
CA PHE A 167 9.78 -5.56 6.51
C PHE A 167 10.31 -6.00 5.14
N LEU A 168 11.14 -5.17 4.49
CA LEU A 168 11.84 -5.55 3.27
C LEU A 168 12.73 -6.77 3.50
N PHE A 169 13.52 -6.76 4.57
CA PHE A 169 14.40 -7.85 4.94
C PHE A 169 13.60 -9.16 5.07
N THR A 170 12.52 -9.16 5.85
CA THR A 170 11.69 -10.37 6.02
C THR A 170 11.03 -10.84 4.73
N LYS A 171 10.65 -9.94 3.82
CA LYS A 171 10.06 -10.30 2.51
C LYS A 171 11.06 -10.86 1.51
N LYS A 172 12.35 -10.55 1.67
CA LYS A 172 13.44 -11.02 0.82
C LYS A 172 14.19 -12.24 1.37
N MET A 173 13.87 -12.70 2.58
CA MET A 173 14.47 -13.91 3.13
C MET A 173 13.97 -15.15 2.37
N ASN A 174 14.89 -15.89 1.77
CA ASN A 174 14.65 -17.24 1.28
C ASN A 174 15.05 -18.22 2.39
N LEU A 175 14.09 -18.89 3.02
CA LEU A 175 14.38 -19.95 3.97
C LEU A 175 14.74 -21.22 3.18
N ILE A 176 16.02 -21.50 3.03
CA ILE A 176 16.49 -22.80 2.59
C ILE A 176 16.32 -23.74 3.79
N LYS A 177 15.31 -24.60 3.77
CA LYS A 177 15.24 -25.72 4.72
C LYS A 177 16.33 -26.71 4.30
N LYS A 178 17.30 -26.97 5.18
CA LYS A 178 18.12 -28.18 5.05
C LYS A 178 17.19 -29.37 5.27
N LEU A 179 17.17 -30.29 4.30
CA LEU A 179 16.64 -31.64 4.46
C LEU A 179 17.56 -32.45 5.35
#